data_AF-A0A8J2QSQ6-F1
#
_entry.id   AF-A0A8J2QSQ6-F1
#
_cell.length_a   1.000
_cell.length_b   1.000
_cell.length_c   1.000
_cell.angle_alpha   90.00
_cell.angle_beta   90.00
_cell.angle_gamma   90.00
#
_symmetry.space_group_name_H-M   'P 1'
#
loop_
_entity.id
_entity.type
_entity.pdbx_description
1 polymer ?
#
loop_
_entity_poly.entity_id
_entity_poly.type
_entity_poly.pdbx_seq_one_letter_code
_entity_poly.pdbx_strand_id
1 'polypeptide(L)' 'MGTTESDIELFEDNPEEYVWRDIEGSDVATRRRAACDLLRALATHYDDKMMAIFGQYVEVSELIYYSLL' A
#
# COMPACT_ATOMS: atom_id res chain seq x y z
N MET A 1 -0.31 -5.20 6.88
CA MET A 1 0.36 -3.89 7.00
C MET A 1 -0.55 -2.90 6.31
N GLY A 2 -1.53 -2.37 7.05
CA GLY A 2 -2.55 -1.46 6.53
C GLY A 2 -2.27 -0.04 7.02
N THR A 3 -2.93 0.93 6.39
CA THR A 3 -3.08 2.31 6.90
C THR A 3 -3.59 2.21 8.34
N THR A 4 -2.88 2.80 9.30
CA THR A 4 -3.26 2.67 10.72
C THR A 4 -4.48 3.55 11.00
N GLU A 5 -5.21 3.28 12.09
CA GLU A 5 -6.35 4.13 12.49
C GLU A 5 -5.94 5.61 12.59
N SER A 6 -4.74 5.87 13.11
CA SER A 6 -4.17 7.22 13.18
C SER A 6 -3.92 7.88 11.81
N ASP A 7 -3.62 7.08 10.78
CA ASP A 7 -3.45 7.60 9.43
C ASP A 7 -4.81 7.95 8.81
N ILE A 8 -5.87 7.24 9.20
CA ILE A 8 -7.26 7.49 8.78
C ILE A 8 -7.78 8.76 9.47
N GLU A 9 -7.65 8.85 10.79
CA GLU A 9 -8.04 10.05 11.55
C GLU A 9 -7.33 11.31 11.02
N LEU A 10 -6.02 11.22 10.74
CA LEU A 10 -5.27 12.35 10.19
C LEU A 10 -5.78 12.76 8.79
N PHE A 11 -6.14 11.79 7.96
CA PHE A 11 -6.71 12.06 6.64
C PHE A 11 -8.09 12.73 6.74
N GLU A 12 -8.92 12.31 7.69
CA GLU A 12 -10.27 12.87 7.90
C GLU A 12 -10.23 14.27 8.55
N ASP A 13 -9.37 14.47 9.55
CA ASP A 13 -9.30 15.70 10.33
C ASP A 13 -8.41 16.78 9.67
N ASN A 14 -7.32 16.38 9.01
CA ASN A 14 -6.37 17.32 8.38
C ASN A 14 -5.71 16.73 7.11
N PRO A 15 -6.46 16.64 5.99
CA PRO A 15 -5.98 16.01 4.75
C PRO A 15 -4.76 16.71 4.12
N GLU A 16 -4.58 18.03 4.33
CA GLU A 16 -3.40 18.74 3.83
C GLU A 16 -2.12 18.26 4.51
N GLU A 17 -2.16 18.08 5.84
CA GLU A 17 -1.03 17.56 6.61
C GLU A 17 -0.74 16.09 6.28
N TYR A 18 -1.77 15.28 6.02
CA TYR A 18 -1.60 13.92 5.52
C TYR A 18 -0.80 13.90 4.20
N VAL A 19 -1.18 14.74 3.24
CA VAL A 19 -0.49 14.85 1.94
C VAL A 19 0.93 15.39 2.10
N TRP A 20 1.15 16.38 2.96
CA TRP A 20 2.50 16.91 3.21
C TRP A 20 3.40 15.87 3.86
N ARG A 21 2.93 15.10 4.85
CA ARG A 21 3.72 14.03 5.48
C ARG A 21 4.10 12.92 4.50
N ASP A 22 3.23 12.61 3.53
CA ASP A 22 3.53 11.67 2.45
C ASP A 22 4.59 12.25 1.49
N ILE A 23 4.48 13.53 1.12
CA ILE A 23 5.43 14.23 0.23
C ILE A 23 6.80 14.45 0.88
N GLU A 24 6.85 14.85 2.16
CA GLU A 24 8.10 15.10 2.89
C GLU A 24 8.90 13.81 3.14
N GLY A 25 8.32 12.64 2.91
CA GLY A 25 9.02 11.37 3.01
C GLY A 25 9.41 11.02 4.45
N SER A 26 8.67 11.50 5.47
CA SER A 26 8.85 11.07 6.86
C SER A 26 8.66 9.55 7.06
N ASP A 27 8.20 8.85 6.02
CA ASP A 27 7.95 7.41 5.96
C ASP A 27 9.22 6.57 5.67
N VAL A 28 10.41 7.18 5.55
CA VAL A 28 11.69 6.53 5.18
C VAL A 28 12.12 5.37 6.11
N ALA A 29 11.53 5.24 7.31
CA ALA A 29 11.80 4.14 8.25
C ALA A 29 10.58 3.26 8.55
N THR A 30 9.42 3.47 7.90
CA THR A 30 8.26 2.61 8.18
C THR A 30 8.36 1.31 7.41
N ARG A 31 7.81 0.24 8.01
CA ARG A 31 7.74 -1.07 7.36
C ARG A 31 7.07 -0.99 5.98
N ARG A 32 6.20 0.02 5.76
CA ARG A 32 5.52 0.32 4.49
C ARG A 32 6.50 0.67 3.39
N ARG A 33 7.35 1.67 3.61
CA ARG A 33 8.33 2.08 2.59
C ARG A 33 9.32 0.98 2.27
N ALA A 34 9.86 0.30 3.28
CA ALA A 34 10.80 -0.82 3.09
C ALA A 34 10.18 -1.98 2.29
N ALA A 35 8.91 -2.32 2.55
CA ALA A 35 8.21 -3.34 1.77
C ALA A 35 7.95 -2.87 0.33
N CYS A 36 7.54 -1.62 0.12
CA CYS A 36 7.31 -1.06 -1.21
C CYS A 36 8.60 -0.99 -2.05
N ASP A 37 9.73 -0.64 -1.44
CA ASP A 37 11.02 -0.60 -2.13
C ASP A 37 11.48 -2.01 -2.52
N LEU A 38 11.31 -3.00 -1.63
CA LEU A 38 11.54 -4.41 -1.95
C LEU A 38 10.64 -4.87 -3.10
N LEU A 39 9.34 -4.55 -3.06
CA LEU A 39 8.40 -4.90 -4.13
C LEU A 39 8.79 -4.26 -5.45
N ARG A 40 9.22 -2.99 -5.45
CA ARG A 40 9.66 -2.28 -6.65
C ARG A 40 10.92 -2.91 -7.24
N ALA A 41 11.88 -3.29 -6.40
CA ALA A 41 13.07 -4.02 -6.84
C ALA A 41 12.72 -5.39 -7.43
N LEU A 42 11.83 -6.14 -6.77
CA LEU A 42 11.37 -7.44 -7.26
C LEU A 42 10.60 -7.32 -8.58
N ALA A 43 9.72 -6.33 -8.73
CA ALA A 43 8.99 -6.06 -9.97
C ALA A 43 9.94 -5.70 -11.12
N THR A 44 11.02 -4.96 -10.85
CA THR A 44 12.03 -4.62 -11.87
C THR A 44 12.76 -5.86 -12.41
N HIS A 45 12.96 -6.88 -11.58
CA HIS A 45 13.71 -8.09 -11.97
C HIS A 45 12.84 -9.30 -12.34
N TYR A 46 11.57 -9.31 -11.94
CA TYR A 46 10.68 -10.46 -12.05
C TYR A 46 9.25 -10.07 -12.46
N ASP A 47 9.12 -9.09 -13.35
CA ASP A 47 7.85 -8.44 -13.72
C ASP A 47 6.71 -9.43 -13.99
N ASP A 48 6.90 -10.40 -14.90
CA ASP A 48 5.88 -11.40 -15.24
C ASP A 48 5.40 -12.22 -14.02
N LYS A 49 6.34 -12.63 -13.16
CA LYS A 49 6.02 -13.42 -11.95
C LYS A 49 5.31 -12.55 -10.92
N MET A 50 5.74 -11.31 -10.76
CA MET A 50 5.14 -10.36 -9.84
C MET A 50 3.72 -10.01 -10.28
N MET A 51 3.51 -9.75 -11.57
CA MET A 51 2.18 -9.48 -12.12
C MET A 51 1.24 -10.68 -11.95
N ALA A 52 1.72 -11.91 -12.19
CA ALA A 52 0.89 -13.10 -12.01
C ALA A 52 0.47 -13.32 -10.54
N ILE A 53 1.41 -13.19 -9.60
CA ILE A 53 1.14 -13.42 -8.17
C ILE A 53 0.23 -12.31 -7.60
N PHE A 54 0.53 -11.04 -7.87
CA PHE A 54 -0.24 -9.92 -7.36
C PHE A 54 -1.62 -9.82 -8.03
N GLY A 55 -1.71 -10.10 -9.33
CA GLY A 55 -2.98 -10.13 -10.04
C GLY A 55 -3.97 -11.13 -9.43
N GLN A 56 -3.51 -12.35 -9.14
CA GLN A 56 -4.34 -13.35 -8.44
C GLN A 56 -4.76 -12.91 -7.05
N TYR A 57 -3.87 -12.25 -6.30
CA TYR A 57 -4.19 -11.73 -4.96
C TYR A 57 -5.29 -10.65 -5.01
N VAL A 58 -5.24 -9.74 -5.98
CA VAL A 58 -6.26 -8.69 -6.17
C VAL A 58 -7.60 -9.32 -6.54
N GLU A 59 -7.62 -10.26 -7.47
CA GLU A 59 -8.84 -10.95 -7.90
C GLU A 59 -9.51 -11.67 -6.71
N VAL A 60 -8.74 -12.38 -5.89
CA VAL A 60 -9.26 -13.02 -4.67
C VAL A 60 -9.79 -11.99 -3.66
N SER A 61 -9.12 -10.86 -3.51
CA SER A 61 -9.53 -9.79 -2.59
C SER A 61 -10.86 -9.15 -3.01
N GLU A 62 -11.06 -8.91 -4.32
CA GLU A 62 -12.33 -8.42 -4.86
C GLU A 62 -13.44 -9.45 -4.67
N LEU A 63 -13.19 -10.73 -4.96
CA LEU A 63 -14.16 -11.80 -4.76
C LEU A 63 -14.64 -11.90 -3.30
N ILE A 64 -13.71 -11.78 -2.34
CA ILE A 64 -14.04 -11.79 -0.91
C ILE A 64 -14.92 -10.57 -0.56
N TYR A 65 -14.59 -9.38 -1.07
CA TYR A 65 -15.38 -8.17 -0.82
C TYR A 65 -16.82 -8.30 -1.32
N TYR A 66 -17.02 -8.78 -2.55
CA TYR A 66 -18.36 -9.00 -3.10
C TYR A 66 -19.14 -10.11 -2.38
N SER A 67 -18.47 -11.08 -1.76
CA SER A 67 -19.14 -12.13 -0.98
C SER A 67 -19.62 -11.68 0.41
N LEU A 68 -19.06 -10.56 0.92
CA LEU A 68 -19.34 -10.00 2.24
C LEU A 68 -20.33 -8.83 2.20
N LEU A 69 -20.67 -8.32 1.02
CA LEU A 69 -21.69 -7.30 0.74
C LEU A 69 -23.05 -7.96 0.45
#